data_AF-A0A8J6E5G0-F1
#
_entry.id   AF-A0A8J6E5G0-F1
#
_cell.length_a   1.000
_cell.length_b   1.000
_cell.length_c   1.000
_cell.angle_alpha   90.00
_cell.angle_beta   90.00
_cell.angle_gamma   90.00
#
_symmetry.space_group_name_H-M   'P 1'
#
loop_
_entity.id
_entity.type
_entity.pdbx_description
1 polymer ?
#
loop_
_entity_poly.entity_id
_entity_poly.type
_entity_poly.pdbx_seq_one_letter_code
_entity_poly.pdbx_strand_id
1 'polypeptide(L)'
;EQMMRKKQAMHLDARYVTMVENAYYYCNPPPAEKTVRKKRPPLQEYIRKLLYKDLSKVTTEKVLRQMRKLSWQESEVKDYVICCMINIWNVKYNSIHCVANLLAGLVLYQEDVGIHVVDGVLEDIRLGMEVISRTC
;
A
#
# COMPACT_ATOMS: atom_id res chain seq x y z
N GLU A 1 -7.08 -29.46 -19.71
CA GLU A 1 -7.18 -29.39 -21.19
C GLU A 1 -8.35 -30.16 -21.80
N GLN A 2 -8.55 -31.46 -21.51
CA GLN A 2 -9.64 -32.24 -22.14
C GLN A 2 -11.07 -31.72 -21.83
N MET A 3 -11.32 -31.19 -20.63
CA MET A 3 -12.63 -30.62 -20.25
C MET A 3 -12.98 -29.33 -21.03
N MET A 4 -12.00 -28.44 -21.26
CA MET A 4 -12.20 -27.21 -22.04
C MET A 4 -12.41 -27.50 -23.54
N ARG A 5 -11.75 -28.55 -24.07
CA ARG A 5 -12.00 -29.03 -25.43
C ARG A 5 -13.41 -29.63 -25.59
N LYS A 6 -13.89 -30.40 -24.60
CA LYS A 6 -15.27 -30.93 -24.59
C LYS A 6 -16.33 -29.83 -24.44
N LYS A 7 -16.05 -28.78 -23.65
CA LYS A 7 -16.91 -27.57 -23.56
C LYS A 7 -17.10 -26.92 -24.93
N GLN A 8 -16.05 -26.77 -25.72
CA GLN A 8 -16.12 -26.11 -27.04
C GLN A 8 -16.76 -26.98 -28.13
N ALA A 9 -16.64 -28.31 -28.00
CA ALA A 9 -17.19 -29.26 -28.97
C ALA A 9 -18.67 -29.64 -28.71
N MET A 10 -19.19 -29.42 -27.50
CA MET A 10 -20.58 -29.73 -27.14
C MET A 10 -21.36 -28.43 -26.92
N HIS A 11 -22.53 -28.29 -27.56
CA HIS A 11 -23.48 -27.20 -27.29
C HIS A 11 -24.16 -27.42 -25.93
N LEU A 12 -23.39 -27.19 -24.86
CA LEU A 12 -23.88 -27.21 -23.49
C LEU A 12 -24.61 -25.89 -23.19
N ASP A 13 -25.69 -25.98 -22.43
CA ASP A 13 -26.38 -24.80 -21.89
C ASP A 13 -25.41 -23.97 -21.01
N ALA A 14 -25.60 -22.66 -21.00
CA ALA A 14 -24.69 -21.68 -20.41
C ALA A 14 -24.35 -21.99 -18.94
N ARG A 15 -25.31 -22.55 -18.20
CA ARG A 15 -25.13 -22.97 -16.81
C ARG A 15 -24.05 -24.07 -16.65
N TYR A 16 -24.09 -25.08 -17.52
CA TYR A 16 -23.12 -26.18 -17.49
C TYR A 16 -21.74 -25.72 -17.95
N VAL A 17 -21.70 -24.79 -18.90
CA VAL A 17 -20.47 -24.12 -19.33
C VAL A 17 -19.77 -23.44 -18.16
N THR A 18 -20.49 -22.65 -17.37
CA THR A 18 -19.94 -21.96 -16.19
C THR A 18 -19.48 -22.94 -15.10
N MET A 19 -20.22 -24.03 -14.88
CA MET A 19 -19.85 -25.04 -13.88
C MET A 19 -18.53 -25.74 -14.23
N VAL A 20 -18.33 -26.05 -15.52
CA VAL A 20 -17.08 -26.66 -16.02
C VAL A 20 -15.90 -25.69 -15.88
N GLU A 21 -16.10 -24.41 -16.16
CA GLU A 21 -15.06 -23.39 -15.99
C GLU A 21 -14.66 -23.22 -14.53
N ASN A 22 -15.64 -23.11 -13.62
CA ASN A 22 -15.37 -22.99 -12.19
C ASN A 22 -14.59 -24.19 -11.66
N ALA A 23 -14.99 -25.42 -12.02
CA ALA A 23 -14.26 -26.63 -11.64
C ALA A 23 -12.85 -26.67 -12.24
N TYR A 24 -12.69 -26.20 -13.48
CA TYR A 24 -11.40 -26.14 -14.15
C TYR A 24 -10.42 -25.18 -13.46
N TYR A 25 -10.87 -23.95 -13.17
CA TYR A 25 -10.04 -22.95 -12.49
C TYR A 25 -9.84 -23.24 -11.00
N TYR A 26 -10.71 -24.03 -10.37
CA TYR A 26 -10.51 -24.50 -9.00
C TYR A 26 -9.35 -25.50 -8.89
N CYS A 27 -9.27 -26.46 -9.81
CA CYS A 27 -8.19 -27.45 -9.82
C CYS A 27 -6.90 -26.95 -10.47
N ASN A 28 -6.99 -25.96 -11.36
CA ASN A 28 -5.85 -25.32 -12.01
C ASN A 28 -6.01 -23.80 -11.91
N PRO A 29 -5.81 -23.22 -10.72
CA PRO A 29 -5.84 -21.78 -10.57
C PRO A 29 -4.81 -21.17 -11.53
N PRO A 30 -5.18 -20.13 -12.29
CA PRO A 30 -4.22 -19.46 -13.16
C PRO A 30 -3.02 -19.05 -12.29
N PRO A 31 -1.79 -19.13 -12.81
CA PRO A 31 -0.62 -18.69 -12.06
C PRO A 31 -0.89 -17.24 -11.66
N ALA A 32 -1.14 -17.02 -10.36
CA ALA A 32 -1.30 -15.68 -9.83
C ALA A 32 -0.03 -14.93 -10.25
N GLU A 33 -0.19 -13.84 -11.00
CA GLU A 33 0.93 -13.01 -11.38
C GLU A 33 1.69 -12.70 -10.09
N LYS A 34 2.89 -13.29 -9.94
CA LYS A 34 3.74 -13.03 -8.79
C LYS A 34 3.95 -11.54 -8.82
N THR A 35 3.27 -10.82 -7.93
CA THR A 35 3.34 -9.36 -7.89
C THR A 35 4.81 -9.01 -7.79
N VAL A 36 5.38 -8.50 -8.88
CA VAL A 36 6.81 -8.24 -8.96
C VAL A 36 7.10 -7.23 -7.88
N ARG A 37 7.74 -7.67 -6.79
CA ARG A 37 8.17 -6.76 -5.74
C ARG A 37 9.19 -5.83 -6.39
N LYS A 38 8.81 -4.58 -6.62
CA LYS A 38 9.73 -3.53 -7.06
C LYS A 38 10.95 -3.59 -6.16
N LYS A 39 12.13 -3.86 -6.72
CA LYS A 39 13.40 -3.82 -5.97
C LYS A 39 13.56 -2.40 -5.46
N ARG A 40 13.63 -2.24 -4.14
CA ARG A 40 13.80 -0.94 -3.50
C ARG A 40 15.17 -0.88 -2.82
N PRO A 41 15.78 0.31 -2.70
CA PRO A 41 16.96 0.49 -1.87
C PRO A 41 16.72 0.05 -0.42
N PRO A 42 17.75 -0.45 0.30
CA PRO A 42 17.62 -0.93 1.68
C PRO A 42 17.02 0.11 2.63
N LEU A 43 17.37 1.39 2.45
CA LEU A 43 16.87 2.48 3.28
C LEU A 43 15.35 2.70 3.11
N GLN A 44 14.86 2.63 1.88
CA GLN A 44 13.43 2.71 1.58
C GLN A 44 12.66 1.53 2.19
N GLU A 45 13.23 0.31 2.14
CA GLU A 45 12.62 -0.85 2.79
C GLU A 45 12.59 -0.72 4.31
N TYR A 46 13.64 -0.14 4.91
CA TYR A 46 13.70 0.14 6.34
C TYR A 46 12.62 1.14 6.77
N ILE A 47 12.46 2.25 6.07
CA ILE A 47 11.42 3.26 6.34
C ILE A 47 10.02 2.62 6.28
N ARG A 48 9.75 1.83 5.23
CA ARG A 48 8.47 1.10 5.10
C ARG A 48 8.26 0.11 6.23
N LYS A 49 9.30 -0.61 6.65
CA LYS A 49 9.20 -1.54 7.78
C LYS A 49 8.82 -0.79 9.06
N LEU A 50 9.48 0.33 9.33
CA LEU A 50 9.18 1.15 10.50
C LEU A 50 7.73 1.64 10.50
N LEU A 51 7.25 2.21 9.39
CA LEU A 51 5.92 2.81 9.31
C LEU A 51 4.79 1.79 9.18
N TYR A 52 4.95 0.76 8.33
CA TYR A 52 3.84 -0.14 7.96
C TYR A 52 3.79 -1.43 8.78
N LYS A 53 4.89 -1.81 9.44
CA LYS A 53 4.96 -3.07 10.21
C LYS A 53 5.21 -2.83 11.69
N ASP A 54 6.23 -2.06 12.01
CA ASP A 54 6.72 -1.94 13.39
C ASP A 54 5.96 -0.88 14.19
N LEU A 55 5.25 0.05 13.54
CA LEU A 55 4.52 1.12 14.20
C LEU A 55 3.23 0.63 14.87
N SER A 56 3.17 0.86 16.18
CA SER A 56 2.04 0.56 17.04
C SER A 56 2.04 1.51 18.24
N LYS A 57 0.94 1.57 18.99
CA LYS A 57 0.81 2.45 20.17
C LYS A 57 1.98 2.31 21.14
N VAL A 58 2.49 1.10 21.36
CA VAL A 58 3.58 0.79 22.30
C VAL A 58 4.96 1.09 21.72
N THR A 59 5.13 0.97 20.40
CA THR A 59 6.43 1.14 19.72
C THR A 59 6.66 2.54 19.19
N THR A 60 5.68 3.45 19.26
CA THR A 60 5.74 4.83 18.74
C THR A 60 7.03 5.55 19.13
N GLU A 61 7.41 5.58 20.41
CA GLU A 61 8.63 6.26 20.86
C GLU A 61 9.92 5.62 20.31
N LYS A 62 9.94 4.30 20.18
CA LYS A 62 11.08 3.57 19.61
C LYS A 62 11.21 3.88 18.11
N VAL A 63 10.10 3.94 17.39
CA VAL A 63 10.07 4.31 15.97
C VAL A 63 10.47 5.77 15.80
N LEU A 64 9.96 6.69 16.62
CA LEU A 64 10.35 8.10 16.60
C LEU A 64 11.86 8.29 16.80
N ARG A 65 12.44 7.59 17.79
CA ARG A 65 13.90 7.61 18.02
C ARG A 65 14.71 7.12 16.82
N GLN A 66 14.18 6.17 16.05
CA GLN A 66 14.83 5.69 14.82
C GLN A 66 14.64 6.68 13.66
N MET A 67 13.45 7.26 13.50
CA MET A 67 13.17 8.26 12.47
C MET A 67 14.06 9.50 12.59
N ARG A 68 14.31 9.98 13.81
CA ARG A 68 15.22 11.11 14.05
C ARG A 68 16.68 10.84 13.63
N LYS A 69 17.09 9.57 13.48
CA LYS A 69 18.45 9.19 13.08
C LYS A 69 18.63 9.09 11.56
N LEU A 70 17.57 9.26 10.78
CA LEU A 70 17.67 9.26 9.32
C LEU A 70 18.46 10.47 8.84
N SER A 71 19.11 10.34 7.67
CA SER A 71 19.82 11.44 7.01
C SER A 71 18.84 12.45 6.41
N TRP A 72 18.29 13.36 7.23
CA TRP A 72 17.33 14.39 6.80
C TRP A 72 17.92 15.44 5.85
N GLN A 73 19.25 15.47 5.68
CA GLN A 73 19.94 16.32 4.69
C GLN A 73 19.75 15.81 3.26
N GLU A 74 19.44 14.53 3.08
CA GLU A 74 19.22 13.92 1.78
C GLU A 74 17.75 14.08 1.38
N SER A 75 17.47 14.91 0.36
CA SER A 75 16.09 15.16 -0.12
C SER A 75 15.39 13.85 -0.46
N GLU A 76 16.08 12.91 -1.11
CA GLU A 76 15.48 11.62 -1.50
C GLU A 76 14.91 10.85 -0.30
N VAL A 77 15.62 10.86 0.84
CA VAL A 77 15.18 10.17 2.06
C VAL A 77 13.96 10.88 2.65
N LYS A 78 14.03 12.21 2.74
CA LYS A 78 12.95 13.04 3.27
C LYS A 78 11.68 12.90 2.42
N ASP A 79 11.79 13.04 1.10
CA ASP A 79 10.69 12.92 0.14
C ASP A 79 10.06 11.52 0.21
N TYR A 80 10.88 10.49 0.40
CA TYR A 80 10.39 9.13 0.57
C TYR A 80 9.61 8.93 1.87
N VAL A 81 10.05 9.52 2.99
CA VAL A 81 9.30 9.47 4.25
C VAL A 81 7.96 10.19 4.12
N ILE A 82 7.96 11.40 3.54
CA ILE A 82 6.76 12.19 3.27
C ILE A 82 5.78 11.37 2.42
N CYS A 83 6.26 10.83 1.30
CA CYS A 83 5.47 9.97 0.42
C CYS A 83 4.90 8.76 1.17
N CYS A 84 5.66 8.10 2.05
CA CYS A 84 5.15 6.99 2.84
C CYS A 84 4.08 7.40 3.87
N MET A 85 4.17 8.60 4.44
CA MET A 85 3.18 9.11 5.39
C MET A 85 1.88 9.55 4.70
N ILE A 86 1.96 10.12 3.48
CA ILE A 86 0.80 10.46 2.65
C ILE A 86 0.06 9.20 2.20
N ASN A 87 0.81 8.15 1.78
CA ASN A 87 0.25 6.87 1.34
C ASN A 87 -0.28 6.01 2.51
N ILE A 88 -1.15 6.58 3.35
CA ILE A 88 -1.60 6.07 4.64
C ILE A 88 -2.36 4.74 4.53
N TRP A 89 -2.94 4.44 3.37
CA TRP A 89 -3.64 3.16 3.10
C TRP A 89 -2.72 1.93 3.18
N ASN A 90 -1.39 2.10 3.17
CA ASN A 90 -0.45 1.00 3.43
C ASN A 90 -0.32 0.65 4.92
N VAL A 91 -0.82 1.51 5.82
CA VAL A 91 -0.82 1.30 7.27
C VAL A 91 -2.11 0.59 7.66
N LYS A 92 -2.05 -0.27 8.69
CA LYS A 92 -3.26 -0.85 9.28
C LYS A 92 -4.15 0.26 9.83
N TYR A 93 -5.46 0.18 9.60
CA TYR A 93 -6.43 1.19 10.07
C TYR A 93 -6.27 1.54 11.56
N ASN A 94 -6.13 0.52 12.41
CA ASN A 94 -5.95 0.69 13.86
C ASN A 94 -4.64 1.38 14.25
N SER A 95 -3.67 1.51 13.35
CA SER A 95 -2.37 2.16 13.60
C SER A 95 -2.27 3.55 12.96
N ILE A 96 -3.28 4.03 12.23
CA ILE A 96 -3.23 5.33 11.54
C ILE A 96 -2.98 6.47 12.53
N HIS A 97 -3.67 6.46 13.68
CA HIS A 97 -3.46 7.45 14.73
C HIS A 97 -2.03 7.44 15.30
N CYS A 98 -1.31 6.30 15.23
CA CYS A 98 0.09 6.22 15.65
C CYS A 98 1.01 6.96 14.67
N VAL A 99 0.67 7.01 13.38
CA VAL A 99 1.40 7.80 12.37
C VAL A 99 1.25 9.29 12.65
N ALA A 100 0.04 9.75 12.99
CA ALA A 100 -0.20 11.13 13.39
C ALA A 100 0.59 11.52 14.64
N ASN A 101 0.59 10.66 15.67
CA ASN A 101 1.41 10.88 16.88
C ASN A 101 2.92 10.89 16.57
N LEU A 102 3.37 10.00 15.68
CA LEU A 102 4.77 9.98 15.23
C LEU A 102 5.13 11.29 14.52
N LEU A 103 4.27 11.79 13.63
CA LEU A 103 4.46 13.04 12.91
C LEU A 103 4.51 14.23 13.88
N ALA A 104 3.59 14.30 14.83
CA ALA A 104 3.57 15.34 15.87
C ALA A 104 4.87 15.39 16.70
N GLY A 105 5.48 14.22 16.97
CA GLY A 105 6.79 14.17 17.63
C GLY A 105 7.97 14.50 16.70
N LEU A 106 7.82 14.30 15.40
CA LEU A 106 8.87 14.53 14.40
C LEU A 106 8.98 16.00 13.99
N VAL A 107 7.85 16.73 13.91
CA VAL A 107 7.82 18.16 13.54
C VAL A 107 8.60 19.06 14.47
N LEU A 108 8.86 18.63 15.71
CA LEU A 108 9.74 19.34 16.65
C LEU A 108 11.20 19.40 16.17
N TYR A 109 11.59 18.51 15.26
CA TYR A 109 12.94 18.42 14.71
C TYR A 109 12.99 18.73 13.21
N GLN A 110 11.92 18.41 12.48
CA GLN A 110 11.78 18.55 11.03
C GLN A 110 10.39 19.11 10.73
N GLU A 111 10.23 20.42 10.91
CA GLU A 111 8.94 21.13 10.77
C GLU A 111 8.38 21.03 9.35
N ASP A 112 9.26 21.13 8.37
CA ASP A 112 8.99 21.02 6.94
C ASP A 112 8.28 19.71 6.57
N VAL A 113 8.69 18.57 7.15
CA VAL A 113 8.06 17.26 6.93
C VAL A 113 6.58 17.29 7.32
N GLY A 114 6.24 17.96 8.42
CA GLY A 114 4.86 18.11 8.88
C GLY A 114 3.98 18.80 7.86
N ILE A 115 4.47 19.95 7.37
CA ILE A 115 3.77 20.77 6.38
C ILE A 115 3.51 19.96 5.10
N HIS A 116 4.55 19.33 4.54
CA HIS A 116 4.43 18.57 3.29
C HIS A 116 3.49 17.36 3.40
N VAL A 117 3.46 16.69 4.56
CA VAL A 117 2.55 15.56 4.78
C VAL A 117 1.10 16.03 4.86
N VAL A 118 0.83 17.12 5.58
CA VAL A 118 -0.52 17.68 5.67
C VAL A 118 -1.01 18.15 4.30
N ASP A 119 -0.19 18.91 3.58
CA ASP A 119 -0.51 19.39 2.24
C ASP A 119 -0.76 18.22 1.27
N GLY A 120 0.10 17.20 1.29
CA GLY A 120 -0.04 16.03 0.44
C GLY A 120 -1.30 15.20 0.73
N VAL A 121 -1.70 15.05 1.99
CA VAL A 121 -2.94 14.35 2.36
C VAL A 121 -4.18 15.14 1.93
N LEU A 122 -4.19 16.46 2.12
CA LEU A 122 -5.30 17.31 1.67
C LEU A 122 -5.44 17.28 0.14
N GLU A 123 -4.31 17.29 -0.57
CA GLU A 123 -4.26 17.16 -2.01
C GLU A 123 -4.79 15.80 -2.48
N ASP A 124 -4.42 14.70 -1.85
CA ASP A 124 -4.96 13.36 -2.14
C ASP A 124 -6.49 13.29 -1.93
N ILE A 125 -7.02 13.99 -0.91
CA ILE A 125 -8.47 14.08 -0.69
C ILE A 125 -9.14 14.87 -1.83
N ARG A 126 -8.58 16.03 -2.22
CA ARG A 126 -9.09 16.85 -3.33
C ARG A 126 -9.09 16.07 -4.64
N LEU A 127 -7.97 15.43 -4.98
CA LEU A 127 -7.84 14.57 -6.16
C LEU A 127 -8.81 13.39 -6.11
N GLY A 128 -8.98 12.77 -4.93
CA GLY A 128 -9.98 11.73 -4.72
C GLY A 128 -11.39 12.21 -5.11
N MET A 129 -11.77 13.41 -4.68
CA MET A 129 -13.07 14.00 -5.04
C MET A 129 -13.21 14.30 -6.54
N GLU A 130 -12.14 14.68 -7.23
CA GLU A 130 -12.14 14.97 -8.68
C GLU A 130 -12.22 13.70 -9.52
N VAL A 131 -11.51 12.64 -9.11
CA VAL A 131 -11.44 11.36 -9.81
C VAL A 131 -12.72 10.52 -9.62
N ILE A 132 -13.43 10.69 -8.49
CA ILE A 132 -14.72 10.03 -8.21
C ILE A 132 -15.81 10.37 -9.26
N SER A 133 -15.60 11.36 -10.13
CA SER A 133 -16.53 11.68 -11.24
C SER A 133 -16.43 10.76 -12.47
N ARG A 134 -15.50 9.78 -12.55
CA ARG A 134 -15.28 9.01 -13.80
C ARG A 134 -15.34 7.48 -13.72
N THR A 135 -15.89 6.87 -12.68
CA THR A 135 -16.11 5.41 -12.69
C THR A 135 -17.35 5.02 -11.91
N CYS A 136 -18.50 5.04 -12.59
CA CYS A 136 -19.55 4.04 -12.44
C CYS A 136 -19.40 3.02 -13.58
#